data_AF-A0A093HNT9-F1
#
_entry.id   AF-A0A093HNT9-F1
#
_cell.length_a   1.000
_cell.length_b   1.000
_cell.length_c   1.000
_cell.angle_alpha   90.00
_cell.angle_beta   90.00
_cell.angle_gamma   90.00
#
_symmetry.space_group_name_H-M   'P 1'
#
loop_
_entity.id
_entity.type
_entity.pdbx_description
1 polymer ?
#
loop_
_entity_poly.entity_id
_entity_poly.type
_entity_poly.pdbx_seq_one_letter_code
_entity_poly.pdbx_strand_id
1 'polypeptide(L)'
;QVVFALNQTLLQQESLRAGSFQIPYTTEDLIKHYNCGDLSTIIFNHDTSQVPNFINATLPAHERITAQEIDSYFRQELIYKRNERMGRRVKDLLEEYPDKSFFFAFGAG
;
A
#
# COMPACT_ATOMS: atom_id res chain seq x y z
N GLN A 1 20.38 1.08 -3.83
CA GLN A 1 18.91 0.87 -3.70
C GLN A 1 18.41 1.21 -2.29
N VAL A 2 18.91 0.62 -1.19
CA VAL A 2 18.44 0.94 0.19
C VAL A 2 18.61 2.42 0.57
N VAL A 3 19.81 2.98 0.40
CA VAL A 3 20.08 4.41 0.71
C VAL A 3 19.21 5.34 -0.12
N PHE A 4 18.96 4.99 -1.39
CA PHE A 4 18.05 5.75 -2.26
C PHE A 4 16.62 5.74 -1.71
N ALA A 5 16.08 4.57 -1.35
CA ALA A 5 14.75 4.44 -0.77
C ALA A 5 14.61 5.22 0.56
N LEU A 6 15.62 5.15 1.42
CA LEU A 6 15.64 5.89 2.69
C LEU A 6 15.63 7.40 2.47
N ASN A 7 16.47 7.90 1.56
CA ASN A 7 16.52 9.33 1.23
C ASN A 7 15.19 9.82 0.64
N GLN A 8 14.60 9.08 -0.29
CA GLN A 8 13.31 9.45 -0.88
C GLN A 8 12.18 9.43 0.17
N THR A 9 12.18 8.45 1.06
CA THR A 9 11.19 8.38 2.16
C THR A 9 11.36 9.56 3.12
N LEU A 10 12.60 9.90 3.47
CA LEU A 10 12.90 11.05 4.33
C LEU A 10 12.38 12.36 3.70
N LEU A 11 12.68 12.60 2.42
CA LEU A 11 12.23 13.79 1.69
C LEU A 11 10.70 13.90 1.68
N GLN A 12 10.00 12.78 1.48
CA GLN A 12 8.54 12.75 1.50
C GLN A 12 7.99 13.09 2.89
N GLN A 13 8.56 12.51 3.96
CA GLN A 13 8.15 12.77 5.34
C GLN A 13 8.43 14.21 5.77
N GLU A 14 9.55 14.78 5.35
CA GLU A 14 9.87 16.19 5.60
C GLU A 14 8.91 17.13 4.86
N SER A 15 8.50 16.79 3.64
CA SER A 15 7.51 17.54 2.88
C SER A 15 6.12 17.50 3.53
N LEU A 16 5.70 16.32 3.99
CA LEU A 16 4.49 16.14 4.81
C LEU A 16 4.56 17.00 6.09
N ARG A 17 5.68 16.92 6.82
CA ARG A 17 5.91 17.70 8.05
C ARG A 17 5.88 19.20 7.80
N ALA A 18 6.39 19.66 6.65
CA ALA A 18 6.39 21.06 6.25
C ALA A 18 5.02 21.53 5.73
N GLY A 19 4.05 20.62 5.56
CA GLY A 19 2.73 20.92 5.01
C GLY A 19 2.72 21.17 3.49
N SER A 20 3.82 20.89 2.79
CA SER A 20 3.93 21.05 1.34
C SER A 20 3.36 19.87 0.56
N PHE A 21 3.10 18.75 1.25
CA PHE A 21 2.50 17.55 0.68
C PHE A 21 1.19 17.24 1.40
N GLN A 22 0.10 17.07 0.64
CA GLN A 22 -1.21 16.66 1.16
C GLN A 22 -1.33 15.14 1.06
N ILE A 23 -1.85 14.50 2.11
CA ILE A 23 -2.17 13.07 2.07
C ILE A 23 -3.31 12.90 1.03
N PRO A 24 -3.19 11.99 0.05
CA PRO A 24 -4.12 11.92 -1.07
C PRO A 24 -5.56 11.56 -0.65
N TYR A 25 -5.74 10.91 0.50
CA TYR A 25 -7.05 10.54 1.04
C TYR A 25 -7.08 10.69 2.56
N THR A 26 -8.15 11.27 3.07
CA THR A 26 -8.47 11.29 4.51
C THR A 26 -9.23 10.03 4.92
N THR A 27 -9.33 9.78 6.22
CA THR A 27 -10.20 8.71 6.74
C THR A 27 -11.65 8.90 6.31
N GLU A 28 -12.12 10.15 6.22
CA GLU A 28 -13.46 10.48 5.75
C GLU A 28 -13.68 10.07 4.29
N ASP A 29 -12.67 10.29 3.44
CA ASP A 29 -12.71 9.86 2.04
C ASP A 29 -12.79 8.33 1.95
N LEU A 30 -11.98 7.61 2.73
CA LEU A 30 -12.03 6.14 2.77
C LEU A 30 -13.41 5.62 3.21
N ILE A 31 -14.02 6.24 4.22
CA ILE A 31 -15.38 5.89 4.69
C ILE A 31 -16.39 6.12 3.57
N LYS A 32 -16.32 7.27 2.90
CA LYS A 32 -17.21 7.61 1.79
C LYS A 32 -17.11 6.57 0.68
N HIS A 33 -15.90 6.20 0.28
CA HIS A 33 -15.68 5.23 -0.79
C HIS A 33 -16.04 3.79 -0.41
N TYR A 34 -15.89 3.42 0.87
CA TYR A 34 -16.45 2.17 1.39
C TYR A 34 -17.97 2.14 1.22
N ASN A 35 -18.65 3.20 1.66
CA ASN A 35 -20.11 3.30 1.59
C ASN A 35 -20.63 3.35 0.14
N CYS A 36 -19.86 3.92 -0.78
CA CYS A 36 -20.18 3.97 -2.20
C CYS A 36 -19.83 2.67 -2.96
N GLY A 37 -19.15 1.72 -2.33
CA GLY A 37 -18.77 0.45 -2.95
C GLY A 37 -17.65 0.55 -3.99
N ASP A 38 -16.98 1.70 -4.10
CA ASP A 38 -15.89 1.96 -5.05
C ASP A 38 -14.51 1.97 -4.37
N LEU A 39 -14.43 1.56 -3.11
CA LEU A 39 -13.21 1.56 -2.30
C LEU A 39 -12.02 0.82 -2.94
N SER A 40 -12.26 -0.21 -3.76
CA SER A 40 -11.21 -0.95 -4.46
C SER A 40 -10.40 -0.04 -5.41
N THR A 41 -11.04 0.96 -6.01
CA THR A 41 -10.40 1.92 -6.91
C THR A 41 -9.43 2.86 -6.17
N ILE A 42 -9.55 2.95 -4.85
CA ILE A 42 -8.76 3.83 -4.00
C ILE A 42 -7.80 3.08 -3.11
N ILE A 43 -8.04 1.85 -2.71
CA ILE A 43 -7.05 1.09 -1.92
C ILE A 43 -5.92 0.56 -2.80
N PHE A 44 -6.25 0.12 -4.02
CA PHE A 44 -5.29 -0.56 -4.90
C PHE A 44 -4.61 0.36 -5.92
N ASN A 45 -4.90 1.66 -5.86
CA ASN A 45 -4.35 2.61 -6.82
C ASN A 45 -2.86 2.87 -6.57
N HIS A 46 -2.15 3.26 -7.62
CA HIS A 46 -0.69 3.43 -7.57
C HIS A 46 -0.27 4.55 -6.58
N ASP A 47 -1.17 5.51 -6.36
CA ASP A 47 -0.96 6.67 -5.49
C ASP A 47 -1.44 6.46 -4.05
N THR A 48 -2.02 5.31 -3.73
CA THR A 48 -2.76 5.08 -2.49
C THR A 48 -2.33 3.84 -1.71
N SER A 49 -1.57 2.95 -2.33
CA SER A 49 -0.88 1.90 -1.59
C SER A 49 -0.05 2.54 -0.48
N GLN A 50 -0.06 2.00 0.74
CA GLN A 50 0.81 2.44 1.86
C GLN A 50 2.32 2.25 1.59
N VAL A 51 2.67 1.84 0.38
CA VAL A 51 4.03 1.82 -0.14
C VAL A 51 4.38 3.23 -0.62
N PRO A 52 5.54 3.79 -0.25
CA PRO A 52 5.93 5.12 -0.69
C PRO A 52 5.92 5.21 -2.22
N ASN A 53 5.12 6.12 -2.78
CA ASN A 53 5.18 6.40 -4.21
C ASN A 53 6.43 7.24 -4.49
N PHE A 54 7.48 6.58 -4.97
CA PHE A 54 8.76 7.19 -5.29
C PHE A 54 8.76 7.95 -6.63
N ILE A 55 7.65 7.93 -7.39
CA ILE A 55 7.57 8.59 -8.69
C ILE A 55 7.28 10.09 -8.49
N ASN A 56 8.28 10.83 -8.02
CA ASN A 56 8.28 12.28 -8.13
C ASN A 56 8.61 12.68 -9.58
N ALA A 57 7.87 13.66 -10.14
CA ALA A 57 8.02 14.12 -11.53
C ALA A 57 9.40 14.77 -11.84
N THR A 58 10.23 14.99 -10.83
CA THR A 58 11.52 15.70 -10.91
C THR A 58 12.76 14.80 -10.88
N LEU A 59 12.62 13.47 -10.78
CA LEU A 59 13.77 12.56 -10.71
C LEU A 59 14.48 12.42 -12.08
N PRO A 60 15.83 12.36 -12.12
CA PRO A 60 16.60 11.96 -13.30
C PRO A 60 16.16 10.60 -13.84
N ALA A 61 16.28 10.37 -15.15
CA ALA A 61 15.78 9.15 -15.80
C ALA A 61 16.27 7.83 -15.16
N HIS A 62 17.53 7.78 -14.73
CA HIS A 62 18.10 6.59 -14.08
C HIS A 62 17.53 6.34 -12.66
N GLU A 63 17.24 7.41 -11.92
CA GLU A 63 16.59 7.33 -10.61
C GLU A 63 15.12 6.94 -10.74
N ARG A 64 14.44 7.35 -11.82
CA ARG A 64 13.06 6.93 -12.11
C ARG A 64 12.96 5.42 -12.32
N ILE A 65 13.90 4.83 -13.04
CA ILE A 65 13.95 3.37 -13.24
C ILE A 65 14.16 2.68 -11.88
N THR A 66 15.12 3.16 -11.09
CA THR A 66 15.39 2.60 -9.75
C THR A 66 14.15 2.72 -8.83
N ALA A 67 13.44 3.85 -8.87
CA ALA A 67 12.22 4.07 -8.12
C ALA A 67 11.09 3.10 -8.53
N GLN A 68 10.92 2.87 -9.84
CA GLN A 68 9.93 1.91 -10.37
C GLN A 68 10.24 0.47 -9.96
N GLU A 69 11.51 0.07 -10.01
CA GLU A 69 11.94 -1.27 -9.57
C GLU A 69 11.66 -1.49 -8.08
N ILE A 70 11.93 -0.48 -7.25
CA ILE A 70 11.68 -0.52 -5.81
C ILE A 70 10.18 -0.59 -5.51
N ASP A 71 9.35 0.23 -6.18
CA ASP A 71 7.89 0.19 -6.02
C ASP A 71 7.33 -1.18 -6.40
N SER A 72 7.74 -1.72 -7.55
CA SER A 72 7.34 -3.06 -8.01
C SER A 72 7.71 -4.15 -7.01
N TYR A 73 8.95 -4.10 -6.48
CA TYR A 73 9.41 -5.03 -5.45
C TYR A 73 8.53 -4.96 -4.19
N PHE A 74 8.25 -3.76 -3.68
CA PHE A 74 7.43 -3.61 -2.49
C PHE A 74 5.98 -4.04 -2.70
N ARG A 75 5.37 -3.77 -3.86
CA ARG A 75 4.04 -4.29 -4.19
C ARG A 75 4.02 -5.82 -4.16
N GLN A 76 5.05 -6.45 -4.73
CA GLN A 76 5.16 -7.90 -4.74
C GLN A 76 5.27 -8.48 -3.32
N GLU A 77 6.15 -7.93 -2.48
CA GLU A 77 6.40 -8.48 -1.15
C GLU A 77 5.32 -8.12 -0.12
N LEU A 78 4.87 -6.86 -0.10
CA LEU A 78 4.03 -6.30 0.95
C LEU A 78 2.54 -6.40 0.65
N ILE A 79 2.15 -6.47 -0.62
CA ILE A 79 0.74 -6.61 -1.02
C ILE A 79 0.49 -8.04 -1.49
N TYR A 80 1.05 -8.44 -2.63
CA TYR A 80 0.66 -9.71 -3.27
C TYR A 80 1.04 -10.92 -2.43
N LYS A 81 2.32 -11.06 -2.07
CA LYS A 81 2.78 -12.19 -1.25
C LYS A 81 2.19 -12.16 0.16
N ARG A 82 1.98 -10.99 0.75
CA ARG A 82 1.31 -10.86 2.06
C ARG A 82 -0.13 -11.38 1.98
N ASN A 83 -0.89 -10.95 0.98
CA ASN A 83 -2.29 -11.33 0.81
C ASN A 83 -2.40 -12.82 0.47
N GLU A 84 -1.48 -13.37 -0.31
CA GLU A 84 -1.41 -14.80 -0.60
C GLU A 84 -1.21 -15.61 0.71
N ARG A 85 -0.21 -15.24 1.53
CA ARG A 85 0.05 -15.92 2.81
C ARG A 85 -1.14 -15.81 3.76
N MET A 86 -1.82 -14.65 3.78
CA MET A 86 -3.00 -14.43 4.60
C MET A 86 -4.17 -15.31 4.12
N GLY A 87 -4.45 -15.32 2.81
CA GLY A 87 -5.51 -16.14 2.23
C GLY A 87 -5.29 -17.63 2.48
N ARG A 88 -4.05 -18.11 2.37
CA ARG A 88 -3.70 -19.50 2.71
C ARG A 88 -4.03 -19.83 4.16
N ARG A 89 -3.60 -18.99 5.11
CA ARG A 89 -3.90 -19.18 6.54
C ARG A 89 -5.39 -19.17 6.85
N VAL A 90 -6.17 -18.33 6.18
CA VAL A 90 -7.63 -18.27 6.34
C VAL A 90 -8.27 -19.55 5.82
N LYS A 91 -7.85 -20.01 4.63
CA LYS A 91 -8.31 -21.27 4.05
C LYS A 91 -8.02 -22.45 4.96
N ASP A 92 -6.75 -22.60 5.37
CA ASP A 92 -6.31 -23.72 6.21
C ASP A 92 -7.12 -23.77 7.53
N LEU A 93 -7.40 -22.60 8.14
CA LEU A 93 -8.19 -22.50 9.36
C LEU A 93 -9.65 -22.94 9.18
N LEU A 94 -10.27 -22.62 8.03
CA LEU A 94 -11.63 -23.02 7.71
C LEU A 94 -11.74 -24.52 7.42
N GLU A 95 -10.73 -25.09 6.76
CA GLU A 95 -10.65 -26.53 6.47
C GLU A 95 -10.41 -27.35 7.75
N GLU A 96 -9.61 -26.84 8.69
CA GLU A 96 -9.31 -27.52 9.96
C GLU A 96 -10.53 -27.56 10.91
N TYR A 97 -11.40 -26.55 10.88
CA TYR A 97 -12.54 -26.42 11.80
C TYR A 97 -13.87 -26.14 11.06
N PRO A 98 -14.43 -27.12 10.33
CA PRO A 98 -15.61 -26.91 9.49
C PRO A 98 -16.88 -26.52 10.27
N ASP A 99 -16.98 -26.93 11.53
CA ASP A 99 -18.16 -26.66 12.38
C ASP A 99 -18.05 -25.36 13.20
N LYS A 100 -16.98 -24.58 13.01
CA LYS A 100 -16.74 -23.31 13.73
C LYS A 100 -17.01 -22.11 12.84
N SER A 101 -17.54 -21.06 13.46
CA SER A 101 -17.68 -19.75 12.83
C SER A 101 -16.48 -18.86 13.16
N PHE A 102 -16.02 -18.10 12.18
CA PHE A 102 -14.90 -17.17 12.32
C PHE A 102 -15.32 -15.77 11.87
N PHE A 103 -14.81 -14.76 12.56
CA PHE A 103 -14.88 -13.37 12.13
C PHE A 103 -13.47 -12.92 11.74
N PHE A 104 -13.32 -12.44 10.50
CA PHE A 104 -12.06 -11.90 10.00
C PHE A 104 -12.21 -10.41 9.73
N ALA A 105 -11.25 -9.62 10.22
CA ALA A 105 -11.10 -8.22 9.85
C ALA A 105 -9.81 -8.09 9.04
N PHE A 106 -9.95 -7.75 7.75
CA PHE A 106 -8.83 -7.50 6.86
C PHE A 106 -8.67 -6.00 6.66
N GLY A 107 -7.49 -5.48 7.00
CA GLY A 107 -7.14 -4.10 6.67
C GLY A 107 -6.93 -3.96 5.16
N ALA A 108 -7.24 -2.77 4.65
CA ALA A 108 -7.02 -2.35 3.26
C ALA A 108 -5.57 -2.50 2.77
N GLY A 109 -4.62 -2.54 3.71
CA GLY A 109 -3.20 -2.52 3.36
C GLY A 109 -2.70 -1.10 3.18
#